data_AF-A0A519R085-F1
#
_entry.id   AF-A0A519R085-F1
#
_cell.length_a   1.000
_cell.length_b   1.000
_cell.length_c   1.000
_cell.angle_alpha   90.00
_cell.angle_beta   90.00
_cell.angle_gamma   90.00
#
_symmetry.space_group_name_H-M   'P 1'
#
loop_
_entity.id
_entity.type
_entity.pdbx_description
1 polymer ?
#
loop_
_entity_poly.entity_id
_entity_poly.type
_entity_poly.pdbx_seq_one_letter_code
_entity_poly.pdbx_strand_id
1 'polypeptide(L)'
;MSPLMLVLRYVVFALVATASNLATQRLVLGLDDDQVAYYPALLAGTSVGLVIKYLLDKRWIFADPARGLVAHGRRFTLYTLMGVVTTVIFWGTETLFWLSWQTQTAREIGAILGLSIGYFVKYHLDRRHVFTGGAGAGHAT
;
A
#
# COMPACT_ATOMS: atom_id res chain seq x y z
N MET A 1 -18.13 -4.60 -17.30
CA MET A 1 -18.71 -4.02 -16.06
C MET A 1 -18.87 -2.52 -16.29
N SER A 2 -19.97 -1.89 -15.87
CA SER A 2 -20.13 -0.45 -16.05
C SER A 2 -19.18 0.34 -15.14
N PRO A 3 -18.77 1.58 -15.52
CA PRO A 3 -17.87 2.40 -14.71
C PRO A 3 -18.41 2.65 -13.29
N LEU A 4 -19.71 2.91 -13.15
CA LEU A 4 -20.35 3.12 -11.85
C LEU A 4 -20.25 1.87 -10.96
N MET A 5 -20.49 0.69 -11.53
CA MET A 5 -20.43 -0.58 -10.78
C MET A 5 -19.01 -0.95 -10.36
N LEU A 6 -18.00 -0.57 -11.17
CA LEU A 6 -16.59 -0.69 -10.81
C LEU A 6 -16.26 0.19 -9.60
N VAL A 7 -16.66 1.46 -9.62
CA VAL A 7 -16.43 2.41 -8.52
C VAL A 7 -17.12 1.94 -7.24
N LEU A 8 -18.38 1.50 -7.32
CA LEU A 8 -19.13 1.00 -6.17
C LEU A 8 -18.44 -0.22 -5.52
N ARG A 9 -17.99 -1.20 -6.32
CA ARG A 9 -17.24 -2.35 -5.81
C ARG A 9 -15.94 -1.92 -5.14
N TYR A 10 -15.21 -0.98 -5.76
CA TYR A 10 -13.98 -0.44 -5.19
C TYR A 10 -14.19 0.18 -3.81
N VAL A 11 -15.24 1.01 -3.68
CA VAL A 11 -15.59 1.67 -2.42
C VAL A 11 -15.98 0.64 -1.37
N VAL A 12 -16.86 -0.30 -1.70
CA VAL A 12 -17.28 -1.35 -0.75
C VAL A 12 -16.10 -2.20 -0.29
N PHE A 13 -15.22 -2.62 -1.20
CA PHE A 13 -14.05 -3.44 -0.84
C PHE A 13 -13.03 -2.66 -0.01
N ALA A 14 -12.86 -1.37 -0.28
CA ALA A 14 -12.05 -0.50 0.58
C ALA A 14 -12.65 -0.39 1.99
N LEU A 15 -13.97 -0.19 2.12
CA LEU A 15 -14.65 -0.13 3.42
C LEU A 15 -14.51 -1.44 4.21
N VAL A 16 -14.69 -2.59 3.56
CA VAL A 16 -14.52 -3.91 4.20
C VAL A 16 -13.07 -4.12 4.67
N ALA A 17 -12.09 -3.76 3.84
CA ALA A 17 -10.68 -3.85 4.19
C ALA A 17 -10.32 -2.93 5.36
N THR A 18 -10.81 -1.70 5.36
CA THR A 18 -10.62 -0.74 6.47
C THR A 18 -11.28 -1.22 7.76
N ALA A 19 -12.53 -1.71 7.70
CA ALA A 19 -13.21 -2.25 8.87
C ALA A 19 -12.46 -3.45 9.46
N SER A 20 -11.97 -4.35 8.61
CA SER A 20 -11.21 -5.52 9.04
C SER A 20 -9.85 -5.15 9.64
N ASN A 21 -9.19 -4.14 9.06
CA ASN A 21 -7.95 -3.58 9.61
C ASN A 21 -8.19 -3.04 11.02
N LEU A 22 -9.16 -2.15 11.20
CA LEU A 22 -9.47 -1.55 12.49
C LEU A 22 -9.95 -2.56 13.53
N ALA A 23 -10.75 -3.55 13.13
CA ALA A 23 -11.17 -4.65 14.01
C ALA A 23 -9.96 -5.44 14.51
N THR A 24 -9.01 -5.76 13.63
CA THR A 24 -7.78 -6.46 14.00
C THR A 24 -6.91 -5.61 14.92
N GLN A 25 -6.74 -4.31 14.62
CA GLN A 25 -6.01 -3.40 15.52
C GLN A 25 -6.65 -3.39 16.91
N ARG A 26 -7.99 -3.27 16.99
CA ARG A 26 -8.72 -3.26 18.26
C ARG A 26 -8.60 -4.58 19.02
N LEU A 27 -8.58 -5.72 18.31
CA LEU A 27 -8.34 -7.02 18.95
C LEU A 27 -6.93 -7.08 19.54
N VAL A 28 -5.90 -6.67 18.78
CA VAL A 28 -4.51 -6.71 19.26
C VAL A 28 -4.27 -5.73 20.41
N LEU A 29 -4.84 -4.52 20.33
CA LEU A 29 -4.79 -3.53 21.42
C LEU A 29 -5.61 -3.94 22.64
N GLY A 30 -6.62 -4.80 22.48
CA GLY A 30 -7.40 -5.33 23.60
C GLY A 30 -6.71 -6.47 24.36
N LEU A 31 -5.56 -6.95 23.89
CA LEU A 31 -4.78 -8.01 24.54
C LEU A 31 -3.75 -7.47 25.54
N ASP A 32 -3.39 -6.19 25.45
CA ASP A 32 -2.41 -5.52 26.33
C ASP A 32 -2.72 -4.02 26.44
N ASP A 33 -2.78 -3.49 27.67
CA ASP A 33 -3.01 -2.06 27.96
C ASP A 33 -1.77 -1.17 27.72
N ASP A 34 -0.68 -1.76 27.23
CA ASP A 34 0.63 -1.11 27.12
C ASP A 34 0.85 -0.45 25.75
N GLN A 35 1.56 0.69 25.73
CA GLN A 35 1.90 1.40 24.48
C GLN A 35 2.71 0.53 23.48
N VAL A 36 3.34 -0.53 23.98
CA VAL A 36 4.10 -1.51 23.19
C VAL A 36 3.20 -2.27 22.19
N ALA A 37 1.90 -2.43 22.48
CA ALA A 37 0.95 -3.14 21.63
C ALA A 37 0.56 -2.36 20.36
N TYR A 38 0.89 -1.06 20.27
CA TYR A 38 0.51 -0.22 19.13
C TYR A 38 1.14 -0.64 17.80
N TYR A 39 2.45 -0.88 17.76
CA TYR A 39 3.12 -1.28 16.52
C TYR A 39 2.70 -2.68 16.02
N PRO A 40 2.61 -3.71 16.89
CA PRO A 40 2.03 -5.00 16.51
C PRO A 40 0.60 -4.89 15.99
N ALA A 41 -0.25 -4.06 16.63
CA ALA A 41 -1.61 -3.84 16.21
C ALA A 41 -1.67 -3.21 14.81
N LEU A 42 -0.89 -2.15 14.58
CA LEU A 42 -0.81 -1.46 13.30
C LEU A 42 -0.35 -2.41 12.18
N LEU A 43 0.67 -3.23 12.45
CA LEU A 43 1.18 -4.21 11.50
C LEU A 43 0.11 -5.27 11.18
N ALA A 44 -0.47 -5.90 12.22
CA ALA A 44 -1.47 -6.95 12.05
C ALA A 44 -2.71 -6.45 11.31
N GLY A 45 -3.25 -5.29 11.70
CA GLY A 45 -4.42 -4.69 11.04
C GLY A 45 -4.14 -4.34 9.59
N THR A 46 -2.98 -3.77 9.29
CA THR A 46 -2.58 -3.45 7.91
C THR A 46 -2.45 -4.71 7.07
N SER A 47 -1.82 -5.77 7.59
CA SER A 47 -1.72 -7.06 6.89
C SER A 47 -3.09 -7.66 6.59
N VAL A 48 -3.99 -7.75 7.58
CA VAL A 48 -5.34 -8.31 7.40
C VAL A 48 -6.15 -7.50 6.38
N GLY A 49 -6.14 -6.17 6.50
CA GLY A 49 -6.85 -5.29 5.56
C GLY A 49 -6.37 -5.46 4.13
N LEU A 50 -5.05 -5.52 3.92
CA LEU A 50 -4.46 -5.72 2.59
C LEU A 50 -4.79 -7.09 1.99
N VAL A 51 -4.74 -8.16 2.79
CA VAL A 51 -5.10 -9.52 2.34
C VAL A 51 -6.57 -9.57 1.91
N ILE A 52 -7.48 -9.03 2.72
CA ILE A 52 -8.91 -9.02 2.39
C ILE A 52 -9.17 -8.20 1.13
N LYS A 53 -8.57 -7.01 1.03
CA LYS A 53 -8.71 -6.17 -0.17
C LYS A 53 -8.25 -6.89 -1.43
N TYR A 54 -7.10 -7.56 -1.35
CA TYR A 54 -6.57 -8.33 -2.47
C TYR A 54 -7.53 -9.42 -2.95
N LEU A 55 -8.05 -10.23 -2.01
CA LEU A 55 -8.96 -11.33 -2.34
C LEU A 55 -10.25 -10.80 -2.99
N LEU A 56 -10.78 -9.69 -2.47
CA LEU A 56 -11.98 -9.05 -3.01
C LEU A 56 -11.74 -8.46 -4.41
N ASP A 57 -10.71 -7.64 -4.57
CA ASP A 57 -10.40 -7.01 -5.84
C ASP A 57 -10.11 -8.07 -6.92
N LYS A 58 -9.34 -9.12 -6.57
CA LYS A 58 -9.05 -10.24 -7.47
C LYS A 58 -10.31 -10.91 -8.00
N ARG A 59 -11.22 -11.29 -7.11
CA ARG A 59 -12.37 -12.12 -7.46
C ARG A 59 -13.45 -11.33 -8.20
N TRP A 60 -13.67 -10.07 -7.83
CA TRP A 60 -14.84 -9.30 -8.30
C TRP A 60 -14.52 -8.07 -9.13
N ILE A 61 -13.30 -7.51 -9.09
CA ILE A 61 -12.91 -6.39 -9.97
C ILE A 61 -12.26 -6.91 -11.25
N PHE A 62 -11.24 -7.74 -11.09
CA PHE A 62 -10.41 -8.16 -12.22
C PHE A 62 -10.94 -9.39 -12.96
N ALA A 63 -11.91 -10.10 -12.37
CA ALA A 63 -12.58 -11.27 -12.96
C ALA A 63 -11.60 -12.24 -13.65
N ASP A 64 -10.41 -12.38 -13.08
CA ASP A 64 -9.26 -13.01 -13.73
C ASP A 64 -9.47 -14.54 -13.82
N PRO A 65 -9.60 -15.12 -15.03
CA PRO A 65 -9.80 -16.55 -15.22
C PRO A 65 -8.48 -17.34 -15.17
N ALA A 66 -7.33 -16.67 -15.03
CA ALA A 66 -6.03 -17.33 -15.00
C ALA A 66 -5.92 -18.29 -13.80
N ARG A 67 -5.80 -19.59 -14.09
CA ARG A 67 -5.53 -20.67 -13.12
C ARG A 67 -4.12 -20.59 -12.49
N GLY A 68 -3.29 -19.62 -12.88
CA GLY A 68 -1.93 -19.44 -12.37
C GLY A 68 -1.85 -18.45 -11.21
N LEU A 69 -1.97 -18.94 -9.97
CA LEU A 69 -1.91 -18.16 -8.73
C LEU A 69 -0.60 -17.33 -8.57
N VAL A 70 0.49 -17.80 -9.16
CA VAL A 70 1.86 -17.36 -8.89
C VAL A 70 2.27 -16.12 -9.70
N ALA A 71 1.95 -16.06 -10.99
CA ALA A 71 2.39 -14.95 -11.85
C ALA A 71 1.65 -13.63 -11.57
N HIS A 72 0.36 -13.72 -11.22
CA HIS A 72 -0.49 -12.56 -10.90
C HIS A 72 -0.34 -12.10 -9.44
N GLY A 73 -0.17 -13.04 -8.50
CA GLY A 73 0.24 -12.74 -7.14
C GLY A 73 1.57 -11.99 -7.12
N ARG A 74 2.53 -12.33 -7.98
CA ARG A 74 3.80 -11.61 -8.08
C ARG A 74 3.62 -10.14 -8.45
N ARG A 75 2.77 -9.78 -9.43
CA ARG A 75 2.56 -8.36 -9.82
C ARG A 75 1.80 -7.57 -8.76
N PHE A 76 0.78 -8.17 -8.14
CA PHE A 76 0.06 -7.54 -7.05
C PHE A 76 0.93 -7.38 -5.80
N THR A 77 1.65 -8.43 -5.39
CA THR A 77 2.63 -8.37 -4.30
C THR A 77 3.70 -7.35 -4.59
N LEU A 78 4.22 -7.27 -5.83
CA LEU A 78 5.17 -6.21 -6.20
C LEU A 78 4.54 -4.83 -6.04
N TYR A 79 3.32 -4.60 -6.53
CA TYR A 79 2.63 -3.32 -6.40
C TYR A 79 2.35 -2.92 -4.94
N THR A 80 1.86 -3.86 -4.12
CA THR A 80 1.62 -3.64 -2.70
C THR A 80 2.94 -3.44 -1.94
N LEU A 81 3.97 -4.22 -2.26
CA LEU A 81 5.32 -4.06 -1.70
C LEU A 81 5.89 -2.69 -2.08
N MET A 82 5.65 -2.20 -3.29
CA MET A 82 6.06 -0.84 -3.70
C MET A 82 5.33 0.21 -2.86
N GLY A 83 4.02 0.03 -2.65
CA GLY A 83 3.25 0.86 -1.71
C GLY A 83 3.89 0.89 -0.32
N VAL A 84 4.15 -0.28 0.27
CA VAL A 84 4.78 -0.41 1.59
C VAL A 84 6.16 0.25 1.63
N VAL A 85 7.02 0.01 0.63
CA VAL A 85 8.36 0.63 0.53
C VAL A 85 8.23 2.15 0.53
N THR A 86 7.29 2.69 -0.25
CA THR A 86 7.11 4.15 -0.36
C THR A 86 6.55 4.76 0.92
N THR A 87 5.67 4.05 1.63
CA THR A 87 5.17 4.45 2.95
C THR A 87 6.28 4.42 4.00
N VAL A 88 7.13 3.39 3.99
CA VAL A 88 8.29 3.30 4.91
C VAL A 88 9.29 4.42 4.63
N ILE A 89 9.55 4.76 3.37
CA ILE A 89 10.41 5.90 3.00
C ILE A 89 9.81 7.20 3.54
N PHE A 90 8.51 7.42 3.30
CA PHE A 90 7.80 8.60 3.80
C PHE A 90 7.89 8.71 5.33
N TRP A 91 7.41 7.69 6.06
CA TRP A 91 7.41 7.70 7.52
C TRP A 91 8.80 7.73 8.11
N GLY A 92 9.76 7.00 7.54
CA GLY A 92 11.14 6.97 7.99
C GLY A 92 11.80 8.35 7.86
N THR A 93 11.58 9.04 6.74
CA THR A 93 12.13 10.40 6.54
C THR A 93 11.47 11.41 7.47
N GLU A 94 10.15 11.37 7.61
CA GLU A 94 9.40 12.21 8.55
C GLU A 94 9.88 11.99 10.00
N THR A 95 10.01 10.72 10.40
CA THR A 95 10.44 10.33 11.74
C THR A 95 11.89 10.73 12.00
N LEU A 96 12.79 10.58 11.03
CA LEU A 96 14.20 10.99 11.19
C LEU A 96 14.31 12.50 11.45
N PHE A 97 13.57 13.29 10.68
CA PHE A 97 13.54 14.75 10.86
C PHE A 97 12.92 15.16 12.20
N TRP A 98 11.84 14.48 12.60
CA TRP A 98 11.27 14.68 13.93
C TRP A 98 12.27 14.33 15.03
N LEU A 99 12.95 13.19 14.94
CA LEU A 99 13.88 12.74 15.98
C LEU A 99 15.11 13.65 16.09
N SER A 100 15.61 14.19 14.98
CA SER A 100 16.79 15.06 14.95
C SER A 100 16.52 16.48 15.45
N TRP A 101 15.33 17.05 15.19
CA TRP A 101 15.05 18.45 15.51
C TRP A 101 13.90 18.68 16.50
N GLN A 102 13.00 17.71 16.70
CA GLN A 102 11.84 17.80 17.59
C GLN A 102 10.96 19.03 17.33
N THR A 103 10.90 19.49 16.07
CA THR A 103 10.04 20.60 15.66
C THR A 103 9.07 20.15 14.59
N GLN A 104 7.89 20.77 14.62
CA GLN A 104 6.83 20.52 13.66
C GLN A 104 7.26 20.84 12.22
N THR A 105 7.97 21.96 12.03
CA THR A 105 8.52 22.36 10.73
C THR A 105 9.51 21.33 10.18
N ALA A 106 10.41 20.79 11.03
CA ALA A 106 11.33 19.75 10.58
C ALA A 106 10.56 18.48 10.17
N ARG A 107 9.57 18.05 10.97
CA ARG A 107 8.72 16.90 10.63
C ARG A 107 8.05 17.08 9.26
N GLU A 108 7.47 18.24 9.01
CA GLU A 108 6.82 18.57 7.73
C GLU A 108 7.81 18.59 6.56
N ILE A 109 9.03 19.12 6.76
CA ILE A 109 10.10 19.04 5.75
C ILE A 109 10.47 17.58 5.47
N GLY A 110 10.64 16.76 6.51
CA GLY A 110 10.91 15.33 6.39
C GLY A 110 9.79 14.58 5.66
N ALA A 111 8.54 14.92 5.93
CA ALA A 111 7.38 14.36 5.24
C ALA A 111 7.37 14.71 3.74
N ILE A 112 7.61 15.98 3.39
CA ILE A 112 7.67 16.43 1.99
C ILE A 112 8.81 15.74 1.24
N LEU A 113 9.99 15.66 1.84
CA LEU A 113 11.15 14.96 1.26
C LEU A 113 10.87 13.47 1.11
N GLY A 114 10.32 12.82 2.14
CA GLY A 114 9.97 11.41 2.15
C GLY A 114 8.93 11.07 1.08
N LEU A 115 7.90 11.89 0.90
CA LEU A 115 6.92 11.74 -0.19
C LEU A 115 7.56 11.93 -1.56
N SER A 116 8.42 12.93 -1.72
CA SER A 116 9.11 13.20 -2.99
C SER A 116 10.00 12.02 -3.41
N ILE A 117 10.79 11.49 -2.47
CA ILE A 117 11.63 10.31 -2.68
C ILE A 117 10.74 9.09 -2.92
N GLY A 118 9.67 8.92 -2.13
CA GLY A 118 8.70 7.84 -2.28
C GLY A 118 8.11 7.79 -3.69
N TYR A 119 7.63 8.91 -4.23
CA TYR A 119 7.12 8.96 -5.60
C TYR A 119 8.19 8.70 -6.66
N PHE A 120 9.40 9.24 -6.49
CA PHE A 120 10.51 8.97 -7.39
C PHE A 120 10.86 7.47 -7.43
N VAL A 121 10.98 6.84 -6.27
CA VAL A 121 11.26 5.41 -6.13
C VAL A 121 10.11 4.57 -6.68
N LYS A 122 8.86 4.95 -6.39
CA LYS A 122 7.66 4.29 -6.91
C LYS A 122 7.64 4.27 -8.43
N TYR A 123 7.89 5.41 -9.05
CA TYR A 123 7.92 5.53 -10.51
C TYR A 123 8.96 4.58 -11.13
N HIS A 124 10.17 4.52 -10.57
CA HIS A 124 11.22 3.65 -11.08
C HIS A 124 10.89 2.17 -10.90
N LEU A 125 10.31 1.80 -9.75
CA LEU A 125 9.93 0.43 -9.46
C LEU A 125 8.74 -0.03 -10.30
N ASP A 126 7.71 0.79 -10.45
CA ASP A 126 6.55 0.50 -11.30
C ASP A 126 6.98 0.38 -12.77
N ARG A 127 7.83 1.30 -13.26
CA ARG A 127 8.38 1.24 -14.63
C ARG A 127 9.20 -0.04 -14.86
N ARG A 128 10.01 -0.45 -13.89
CA ARG A 128 10.94 -1.59 -14.03
C ARG A 128 10.29 -2.95 -13.81
N HIS A 129 9.26 -3.04 -12.96
CA HIS A 129 8.72 -4.31 -12.49
C HIS A 129 7.24 -4.54 -12.79
N VAL A 130 6.44 -3.47 -12.94
CA VAL A 130 4.99 -3.56 -13.19
C VAL A 130 4.70 -3.37 -14.68
N PHE A 131 5.34 -2.40 -15.33
CA PHE A 131 5.10 -2.03 -16.73
C PHE A 131 6.23 -2.44 -17.69
N THR A 132 6.74 -3.67 -17.55
CA THR A 132 7.69 -4.24 -18.50
C THR A 132 6.98 -4.54 -19.83
N GLY A 133 6.82 -3.54 -20.70
CA GLY A 133 6.25 -3.74 -22.05
C GLY A 133 5.68 -2.52 -22.77
N GLY A 134 5.60 -1.34 -22.14
CA GLY A 134 5.07 -0.13 -22.78
C GLY A 134 6.11 0.97 -22.90
N ALA A 135 6.36 1.44 -24.13
CA ALA A 135 7.23 2.55 -24.52
C ALA A 135 8.75 2.27 -24.55
N GLY A 136 9.17 1.62 -25.64
CA GLY A 136 10.57 1.53 -26.06
C GLY A 136 10.81 1.05 -27.50
N ALA A 137 9.77 0.78 -28.29
CA ALA A 137 9.91 0.33 -29.68
C ALA A 137 8.93 1.10 -30.58
N GLY A 138 9.32 2.30 -30.97
CA GLY A 138 8.56 3.10 -31.91
C GLY A 138 8.92 4.55 -31.78
N HIS A 139 10.11 4.93 -32.26
CA HIS A 139 10.47 6.21 -32.88
C HIS A 139 11.91 6.06 -33.37
N ALA A 140 12.06 5.35 -34.48
CA ALA A 140 13.23 5.38 -35.36
C ALA A 140 12.75 4.89 -36.74
N THR A 141 12.07 5.80 -37.45
CA THR A 141 11.99 5.80 -38.91
C THR A 141 12.87 6.93 -39.39
#